data_AF-A0A439CQF6-F1
#
_entry.id   AF-A0A439CQF6-F1
#
_cell.length_a   1.000
_cell.length_b   1.000
_cell.length_c   1.000
_cell.angle_alpha   90.00
_cell.angle_beta   90.00
_cell.angle_gamma   90.00
#
_symmetry.space_group_name_H-M   'P 1'
#
loop_
_entity.id
_entity.type
_entity.pdbx_description
1 polymer ?
#
loop_
_entity_poly.entity_id
_entity_poly.type
_entity_poly.pdbx_seq_one_letter_code
_entity_poly.pdbx_strand_id
1 'polypeptide(L)'
;MSASIPGNRELPESQYDLSTYWGRVRHTASITDPRTLLAGTTGLEDAKKLIMAYKQGDIKEMTPELWKAKKIVDSTIHPDTGKPVLLPFRMSCFALSNLVVTAGMLTPGLTNTGTVLWQIANQSLNVAINNANANKSTPLSYSKLAQSYFIAVGASCSVAVGLNALVPRL
;
A
#
# COMPACT_ATOMS: atom_id res chain seq x y z
N MET A 1 -4.18 10.14 -6.09
CA MET A 1 -3.65 10.36 -4.71
C MET A 1 -3.14 11.78 -4.47
N SER A 2 -2.79 12.56 -5.51
CA SER A 2 -2.34 13.96 -5.39
C SER A 2 -3.45 15.03 -5.25
N ALA A 3 -4.69 14.61 -5.01
CA ALA A 3 -5.87 15.50 -4.99
C ALA A 3 -5.89 16.42 -3.76
N SER A 4 -5.24 16.04 -2.65
CA SER A 4 -5.19 16.83 -1.41
C SER A 4 -4.21 18.00 -1.43
N ILE A 5 -3.34 18.10 -2.44
CA ILE A 5 -2.43 19.26 -2.55
C ILE A 5 -3.23 20.43 -3.14
N PRO A 6 -3.29 21.60 -2.49
CA PRO A 6 -4.05 22.75 -3.00
C PRO A 6 -3.43 23.29 -4.30
N GLY A 7 -4.29 23.68 -5.26
CA GLY A 7 -3.89 24.42 -6.45
C GLY A 7 -4.91 24.29 -7.59
N ASN A 8 -4.89 25.27 -8.50
CA ASN A 8 -5.98 25.54 -9.45
C ASN A 8 -5.97 24.60 -10.67
N ARG A 9 -4.86 23.88 -10.90
CA ARG A 9 -4.65 22.96 -12.02
C ARG A 9 -4.71 21.50 -11.55
N GLU A 10 -5.49 20.67 -12.23
CA GLU A 10 -5.53 19.23 -11.99
C GLU A 10 -4.24 18.54 -12.48
N LEU A 11 -3.80 17.54 -11.71
CA LEU A 11 -2.65 16.71 -12.07
C LEU A 11 -3.15 15.52 -12.89
N PRO A 12 -2.45 15.11 -13.96
CA PRO A 12 -2.79 13.90 -14.69
C PRO A 12 -2.81 12.70 -13.74
N GLU A 13 -3.82 11.84 -13.90
CA GLU A 13 -4.05 10.72 -12.97
C GLU A 13 -2.91 9.70 -12.99
N SER A 14 -2.37 9.41 -14.18
CA SER A 14 -1.30 8.44 -14.41
C SER A 14 -0.39 8.88 -15.55
N GLN A 15 0.88 8.47 -15.50
CA GLN A 15 1.82 8.58 -16.63
C GLN A 15 1.52 7.57 -17.75
N TYR A 16 0.84 6.48 -17.39
CA TYR A 16 0.50 5.36 -18.27
C TYR A 16 -0.98 5.32 -18.57
N ASP A 17 -1.34 4.85 -19.75
CA ASP A 17 -2.72 4.67 -20.20
C ASP A 17 -3.45 3.58 -19.38
N LEU A 18 -4.36 4.02 -18.50
CA LEU A 18 -5.13 3.15 -17.60
C LEU A 18 -6.20 2.32 -18.32
N SER A 19 -6.53 2.62 -19.59
CA SER A 19 -7.43 1.79 -20.39
C SER A 19 -6.80 0.42 -20.70
N THR A 20 -5.46 0.38 -20.82
CA THR A 20 -4.71 -0.84 -21.09
C THR A 20 -4.35 -1.60 -19.82
N TYR A 21 -4.36 -2.93 -19.90
CA TYR A 21 -3.92 -3.80 -18.79
C TYR A 21 -2.49 -3.44 -18.34
N TRP A 22 -1.55 -3.36 -19.30
CA TRP A 22 -0.15 -3.06 -19.00
C TRP A 22 0.08 -1.63 -18.49
N GLY A 23 -0.77 -0.67 -18.86
CA GLY A 23 -0.71 0.66 -18.28
C GLY A 23 -1.14 0.66 -16.82
N ARG A 24 -2.19 -0.09 -16.45
CA ARG A 24 -2.56 -0.29 -15.04
C ARG A 24 -1.48 -1.01 -14.25
N VAL A 25 -0.87 -2.05 -14.81
CA VAL A 25 0.25 -2.78 -14.15
C VAL A 25 1.42 -1.83 -13.88
N ARG A 26 1.84 -1.05 -14.89
CA ARG A 26 2.95 -0.10 -14.73
C ARG A 26 2.62 1.02 -13.74
N HIS A 27 1.38 1.50 -13.74
CA HIS A 27 0.90 2.47 -12.77
C HIS A 27 0.99 1.92 -11.33
N THR A 28 0.43 0.74 -11.08
CA THR A 28 0.47 0.09 -9.75
C THR A 28 1.90 -0.23 -9.32
N ALA A 29 2.74 -0.72 -10.23
CA ALA A 29 4.16 -0.97 -9.96
C ALA A 29 4.90 0.31 -9.57
N SER A 30 4.56 1.45 -10.19
CA SER A 30 5.16 2.73 -9.85
C SER A 30 4.77 3.21 -8.45
N ILE A 31 3.52 2.97 -8.01
CA ILE A 31 3.04 3.34 -6.66
C ILE A 31 3.65 2.42 -5.59
N THR A 32 3.87 1.15 -5.93
CA THR A 32 4.39 0.11 -5.04
C THR A 32 5.92 0.07 -5.00
N ASP A 33 6.61 1.04 -5.62
CA ASP A 33 8.08 1.02 -5.71
C ASP A 33 8.71 1.34 -4.34
N PRO A 34 9.48 0.41 -3.73
CA PRO A 34 10.12 0.64 -2.43
C PRO A 34 11.20 1.72 -2.48
N ARG A 35 11.68 2.12 -3.67
CA ARG A 35 12.65 3.23 -3.80
C ARG A 35 12.09 4.57 -3.32
N THR A 36 10.76 4.73 -3.28
CA THR A 36 10.16 5.96 -2.73
C THR A 36 10.30 6.07 -1.22
N LEU A 37 10.59 4.95 -0.53
CA LEU A 37 10.89 4.93 0.91
C LEU A 37 12.22 5.63 1.23
N LEU A 38 13.17 5.60 0.30
CA LEU A 38 14.50 6.20 0.46
C LEU A 38 14.51 7.72 0.29
N ALA A 39 13.41 8.32 -0.18
CA ALA A 39 13.31 9.77 -0.34
C ALA A 39 13.27 10.53 1.01
N GLY A 40 12.93 9.84 2.11
CA GLY A 40 12.87 10.45 3.44
C GLY A 40 11.78 11.52 3.58
N THR A 41 11.83 12.28 4.67
CA THR A 41 10.91 13.41 4.92
C THR A 41 11.26 14.62 4.06
N THR A 42 12.55 14.92 3.90
CA THR A 42 13.05 16.05 3.10
C THR A 42 12.68 15.91 1.62
N GLY A 43 12.89 14.73 1.02
CA GLY A 43 12.51 14.49 -0.37
C GLY A 43 10.99 14.50 -0.59
N LEU A 44 10.19 14.20 0.43
CA LEU A 44 8.73 14.36 0.39
C LEU A 44 8.31 15.83 0.40
N GLU A 45 8.95 16.67 1.23
CA GLU A 45 8.69 18.11 1.26
C GLU A 45 9.06 18.79 -0.05
N ASP A 46 10.20 18.43 -0.62
CA ASP A 46 10.63 18.97 -1.92
C ASP A 46 9.68 18.50 -3.03
N ALA A 47 9.26 17.23 -3.01
CA ALA A 47 8.26 16.73 -3.94
C ALA A 47 6.90 17.45 -3.81
N LYS A 48 6.47 17.78 -2.58
CA LYS A 48 5.26 18.60 -2.34
C LYS A 48 5.40 20.00 -2.95
N LYS A 49 6.52 20.68 -2.72
CA LYS A 49 6.79 22.03 -3.26
C LYS A 49 6.76 22.03 -4.78
N LEU A 50 7.40 21.05 -5.42
CA LEU A 50 7.39 20.87 -6.88
C LEU A 50 5.98 20.69 -7.43
N ILE A 51 5.16 19.85 -6.79
CA ILE A 51 3.77 19.66 -7.21
C ILE A 51 2.95 20.93 -6.99
N MET A 52 3.13 21.63 -5.88
CA MET A 52 2.46 22.91 -5.62
C MET A 52 2.80 23.95 -6.69
N ALA A 53 4.07 24.10 -7.05
CA ALA A 53 4.52 25.02 -8.11
C ALA A 53 3.87 24.68 -9.47
N TYR A 54 3.72 23.40 -9.80
CA TYR A 54 2.98 22.99 -11.00
C TYR A 54 1.47 23.32 -10.90
N LYS A 55 0.84 23.06 -9.75
CA LYS A 55 -0.59 23.37 -9.57
C LYS A 55 -0.90 24.86 -9.52
N GLN A 56 0.08 25.70 -9.15
CA GLN A 56 0.00 27.16 -9.14
C GLN A 56 0.29 27.78 -10.52
N GLY A 57 0.87 27.02 -11.45
CA GLY A 57 1.11 27.44 -12.82
C GLY A 57 2.54 27.92 -13.10
N ASP A 58 3.43 27.89 -12.11
CA ASP A 58 4.85 28.25 -12.27
C ASP A 58 5.59 27.26 -13.17
N ILE A 59 5.18 25.99 -13.14
CA ILE A 59 5.69 24.93 -14.03
C ILE A 59 4.59 24.58 -15.03
N LYS A 60 4.81 24.87 -16.32
CA LYS A 60 3.82 24.64 -17.38
C LYS A 60 3.72 23.18 -17.83
N GLU A 61 4.83 22.44 -17.83
CA GLU A 61 4.91 21.11 -18.42
C GLU A 61 5.29 20.02 -17.41
N MET A 62 4.84 18.79 -17.67
CA MET A 62 5.21 17.63 -16.88
C MET A 62 6.62 17.15 -17.21
N THR A 63 7.60 17.59 -16.44
CA THR A 63 8.99 17.13 -16.56
C THR A 63 9.19 15.75 -15.90
N PRO A 64 10.24 14.98 -16.26
CA PRO A 64 10.56 13.72 -15.61
C PRO A 64 10.76 13.84 -14.09
N GLU A 65 11.28 14.98 -13.64
CA GLU A 65 11.46 15.29 -12.22
C GLU A 65 10.12 15.47 -11.50
N LEU A 66 9.17 16.14 -12.15
CA LEU A 66 7.83 16.32 -11.62
C LEU A 66 7.05 14.99 -11.57
N TRP A 67 7.26 14.09 -12.53
CA TRP A 67 6.74 12.72 -12.47
C TRP A 67 7.32 11.92 -11.29
N LYS A 68 8.62 12.09 -11.01
CA LYS A 68 9.27 11.49 -9.84
C LYS A 68 8.72 12.07 -8.53
N ALA A 69 8.53 13.38 -8.45
CA ALA A 69 7.92 14.06 -7.30
C ALA A 69 6.48 13.56 -7.08
N LYS A 70 5.68 13.47 -8.15
CA LYS A 70 4.33 12.89 -8.12
C LYS A 70 4.32 11.46 -7.61
N LYS A 71 5.24 10.62 -8.07
CA LYS A 71 5.39 9.24 -7.59
C LYS A 71 5.69 9.17 -6.09
N ILE A 72 6.57 10.04 -5.58
CA ILE A 72 6.89 10.11 -4.14
C ILE A 72 5.66 10.54 -3.34
N VAL A 73 4.96 11.58 -3.80
CA VAL A 73 3.75 12.09 -3.15
C VAL A 73 2.63 11.05 -3.18
N ASP A 74 2.33 10.45 -4.33
CA ASP A 74 1.27 9.45 -4.46
C ASP A 74 1.56 8.19 -3.64
N SER A 75 2.82 7.78 -3.52
CA SER A 75 3.18 6.60 -2.71
C SER A 75 3.25 6.87 -1.20
N THR A 76 3.31 8.14 -0.78
CA THR A 76 3.57 8.50 0.62
C THR A 76 2.40 9.22 1.29
N ILE A 77 1.64 10.04 0.56
CA ILE A 77 0.59 10.89 1.11
C ILE A 77 -0.77 10.22 0.94
N HIS A 78 -1.54 10.20 2.01
CA HIS A 78 -2.92 9.74 1.96
C HIS A 78 -3.79 10.73 1.16
N PRO A 79 -4.57 10.27 0.16
CA PRO A 79 -5.38 11.11 -0.73
C PRO A 79 -6.31 12.07 0.01
N ASP A 80 -7.00 11.61 1.06
CA ASP A 80 -8.03 12.41 1.74
C ASP A 80 -7.53 13.25 2.93
N THR A 81 -6.40 12.88 3.55
CA THR A 81 -5.92 13.60 4.75
C THR A 81 -4.71 14.48 4.51
N GLY A 82 -4.03 14.33 3.36
CA GLY A 82 -2.79 15.05 3.08
C GLY A 82 -1.62 14.71 4.01
N LYS A 83 -1.80 13.72 4.92
CA LYS A 83 -0.79 13.28 5.87
C LYS A 83 0.00 12.09 5.31
N PRO A 84 1.30 11.99 5.61
CA PRO A 84 2.09 10.83 5.23
C PRO A 84 1.55 9.57 5.92
N VAL A 85 1.34 8.49 5.15
CA VAL A 85 0.98 7.18 5.67
C VAL A 85 2.16 6.65 6.49
N LEU A 86 1.89 6.07 7.66
CA LEU A 86 2.93 5.57 8.57
C LEU A 86 3.66 4.37 7.95
N LEU A 87 4.99 4.29 8.10
CA LEU A 87 5.74 3.04 7.83
C LEU A 87 5.38 2.03 8.93
N PRO A 88 5.06 0.75 8.64
CA PRO A 88 5.23 0.00 7.39
C PRO A 88 3.98 -0.10 6.50
N PHE A 89 2.95 0.73 6.71
CA PHE A 89 1.65 0.60 6.05
C PHE A 89 1.53 1.35 4.72
N ARG A 90 2.62 1.94 4.22
CA ARG A 90 2.65 2.57 2.90
C ARG A 90 2.48 1.51 1.81
N MET A 91 1.81 1.88 0.71
CA MET A 91 1.72 1.00 -0.46
C MET A 91 3.10 0.58 -0.98
N SER A 92 4.13 1.42 -0.86
CA SER A 92 5.52 1.08 -1.21
C SER A 92 6.17 0.02 -0.30
N CYS A 93 5.65 -0.20 0.92
CA CYS A 93 6.07 -1.29 1.81
C CYS A 93 5.25 -2.57 1.61
N PHE A 94 4.14 -2.54 0.85
CA PHE A 94 3.22 -3.69 0.74
C PHE A 94 3.92 -4.97 0.31
N ALA A 95 4.76 -4.90 -0.73
CA ALA A 95 5.51 -6.05 -1.22
C ALA A 95 6.55 -6.54 -0.20
N LEU A 96 7.24 -5.63 0.49
CA LEU A 96 8.25 -5.98 1.49
C LEU A 96 7.63 -6.61 2.74
N SER A 97 6.54 -6.04 3.25
CA SER A 97 5.86 -6.56 4.43
C SER A 97 5.23 -7.94 4.15
N ASN A 98 4.65 -8.14 2.97
CA ASN A 98 4.15 -9.45 2.55
C ASN A 98 5.27 -10.48 2.31
N LEU A 99 6.43 -10.04 1.82
CA LEU A 99 7.60 -10.92 1.68
C LEU A 99 8.05 -11.45 3.04
N VAL A 100 8.11 -10.60 4.07
CA VAL A 100 8.49 -11.01 5.44
C VAL A 100 7.50 -12.02 6.00
N VAL A 101 6.20 -11.76 5.87
CA VAL A 101 5.15 -12.68 6.33
C VAL A 101 5.23 -14.02 5.59
N THR A 102 5.40 -13.98 4.27
CA THR A 102 5.51 -15.18 3.44
C THR A 102 6.74 -16.00 3.79
N ALA A 103 7.89 -15.35 4.00
CA ALA A 103 9.11 -16.01 4.46
C ALA A 103 8.91 -16.67 5.84
N GLY A 104 8.19 -16.01 6.75
CA GLY A 104 7.80 -16.57 8.04
C GLY A 104 6.93 -17.82 7.90
N MET A 105 5.93 -17.78 7.01
CA MET A 105 5.05 -18.93 6.72
C MET A 105 5.78 -20.11 6.05
N LEU A 106 6.87 -19.85 5.31
CA LEU A 106 7.68 -20.87 4.62
C LEU A 106 8.83 -21.43 5.48
N THR A 107 8.96 -21.02 6.75
CA THR A 107 10.04 -21.52 7.61
C THR A 107 9.90 -23.03 7.85
N PRO A 108 10.93 -23.84 7.57
CA PRO A 108 10.86 -25.30 7.76
C PRO A 108 10.65 -25.67 9.23
N GLY A 109 9.84 -26.71 9.48
CA GLY A 109 9.59 -27.20 10.85
C GLY A 109 8.59 -26.37 11.66
N LEU A 110 7.82 -25.49 11.01
CA LEU A 110 6.81 -24.68 11.66
C LEU A 110 5.74 -25.56 12.34
N THR A 111 5.60 -25.43 13.66
CA THR A 111 4.54 -26.10 14.42
C THR A 111 3.17 -25.50 14.08
N ASN A 112 2.07 -26.24 14.26
CA ASN A 112 0.71 -25.75 14.03
C ASN A 112 0.43 -24.39 14.70
N THR A 113 0.96 -24.17 15.92
CA THR A 113 0.88 -22.88 16.62
C THR A 113 1.60 -21.76 15.86
N GLY A 114 2.77 -22.05 15.30
CA GLY A 114 3.52 -21.10 14.47
C GLY A 114 2.76 -20.75 13.19
N THR A 115 2.14 -21.74 12.54
CA THR A 115 1.30 -21.51 11.35
C THR A 115 0.13 -20.57 11.66
N VAL A 116 -0.56 -20.79 12.79
CA VAL A 116 -1.67 -19.94 13.23
C VAL A 116 -1.20 -18.52 13.52
N LEU A 117 -0.07 -18.35 14.22
CA LEU A 117 0.50 -17.03 14.52
C LEU A 117 0.87 -16.26 13.24
N TRP A 118 1.47 -16.93 12.25
CA TRP A 118 1.80 -16.29 10.98
C TRP A 118 0.57 -15.96 10.14
N GLN A 119 -0.50 -16.77 10.20
CA GLN A 119 -1.77 -16.45 9.54
C GLN A 119 -2.47 -15.25 10.18
N ILE A 120 -2.43 -15.15 11.51
CA ILE A 120 -2.90 -13.97 12.25
C ILE A 120 -2.06 -12.75 11.85
N ALA A 121 -0.74 -12.88 11.75
CA ALA A 121 0.14 -11.80 11.32
C ALA A 121 -0.17 -11.33 9.88
N ASN A 122 -0.39 -12.27 8.95
CA ASN A 122 -0.76 -11.97 7.56
C ASN A 122 -2.06 -11.17 7.46
N GLN A 123 -3.12 -11.63 8.12
CA GLN A 123 -4.42 -10.95 8.08
C GLN A 123 -4.39 -9.61 8.83
N SER A 124 -3.63 -9.53 9.93
CA SER A 124 -3.42 -8.26 10.65
C SER A 124 -2.72 -7.24 9.76
N LEU A 125 -1.70 -7.65 9.01
CA LEU A 125 -1.00 -6.79 8.06
C LEU A 125 -1.94 -6.30 6.94
N ASN A 126 -2.70 -7.21 6.32
CA ASN A 126 -3.65 -6.85 5.26
C ASN A 126 -4.71 -5.86 5.75
N VAL A 127 -5.27 -6.07 6.95
CA VAL A 127 -6.24 -5.16 7.56
C VAL A 127 -5.60 -3.81 7.90
N ALA A 128 -4.40 -3.79 8.47
CA ALA A 128 -3.72 -2.55 8.83
C ALA A 128 -3.34 -1.72 7.60
N ILE A 129 -2.85 -2.36 6.53
CA ILE A 129 -2.56 -1.68 5.26
C ILE A 129 -3.86 -1.17 4.62
N ASN A 130 -4.92 -1.98 4.59
CA ASN A 130 -6.20 -1.55 4.05
C ASN A 130 -6.75 -0.35 4.84
N ASN A 131 -6.76 -0.41 6.18
CA ASN A 131 -7.21 0.71 7.01
C ASN A 131 -6.34 1.97 6.83
N ALA A 132 -5.03 1.83 6.66
CA ALA A 132 -4.11 2.94 6.47
C ALA A 132 -4.20 3.60 5.08
N ASN A 133 -4.70 2.88 4.07
CA ASN A 133 -4.86 3.36 2.69
C ASN A 133 -6.33 3.47 2.25
N ALA A 134 -7.28 3.20 3.15
CA ALA A 134 -8.70 3.26 2.87
C ALA A 134 -9.13 4.70 2.60
N ASN A 135 -9.99 4.86 1.60
CA ASN A 135 -10.57 6.14 1.24
C ASN A 135 -11.41 6.66 2.42
N LYS A 136 -11.00 7.77 3.05
CA LYS A 136 -11.68 8.36 4.22
C LYS A 136 -12.99 9.05 3.84
N SER A 137 -13.29 9.14 2.55
CA SER A 137 -14.58 9.60 2.03
C SER A 137 -15.72 8.61 2.32
N THR A 138 -15.41 7.35 2.63
CA THR A 138 -16.39 6.34 3.09
C THR A 138 -15.85 5.70 4.36
N PRO A 139 -16.19 6.23 5.56
CA PRO A 139 -15.65 5.71 6.81
C PRO A 139 -16.08 4.24 6.98
N LEU A 140 -15.10 3.34 6.95
CA LEU A 140 -15.32 1.94 7.29
C LEU A 140 -15.68 1.85 8.76
N SER A 141 -16.86 1.30 9.06
CA SER A 141 -17.25 1.03 10.45
C SER A 141 -16.29 0.02 11.07
N TYR A 142 -15.73 0.36 12.24
CA TYR A 142 -14.83 -0.52 13.00
C TYR A 142 -15.44 -1.90 13.25
N SER A 143 -16.77 -2.00 13.38
CA SER A 143 -17.45 -3.29 13.55
C SER A 143 -17.36 -4.19 12.32
N LYS A 144 -17.46 -3.62 11.11
CA LYS A 144 -17.30 -4.36 9.85
C LYS A 144 -15.86 -4.79 9.62
N LEU A 145 -14.91 -3.94 10.00
CA LEU A 145 -13.50 -4.25 9.91
C LEU A 145 -13.11 -5.40 10.86
N ALA A 146 -13.58 -5.35 12.11
CA ALA A 146 -13.39 -6.44 13.08
C ALA A 146 -14.07 -7.74 12.62
N GLN A 147 -15.32 -7.68 12.15
CA GLN A 147 -16.05 -8.84 11.65
C GLN A 147 -15.29 -9.53 10.49
N SER A 148 -14.88 -8.74 9.49
CA SER A 148 -14.10 -9.25 8.35
C SER A 148 -12.78 -9.86 8.79
N TYR A 149 -12.10 -9.26 9.77
CA TYR A 149 -10.86 -9.79 10.33
C TYR A 149 -11.04 -11.18 10.96
N PHE A 150 -12.02 -11.34 11.86
CA PHE A 150 -12.25 -12.63 12.54
C PHE A 150 -12.65 -13.74 11.56
N ILE A 151 -13.50 -13.44 10.57
CA ILE A 151 -13.87 -14.40 9.53
C ILE A 151 -12.64 -14.82 8.72
N ALA A 152 -11.82 -13.84 8.30
CA ALA A 152 -10.66 -14.08 7.47
C ALA A 152 -9.55 -14.84 8.21
N VAL A 153 -9.34 -14.56 9.50
CA VAL A 153 -8.41 -15.30 10.37
C VAL A 153 -8.91 -16.71 10.61
N GLY A 154 -10.19 -16.88 10.95
CA GLY A 154 -10.80 -18.18 11.20
C GLY A 154 -10.72 -19.10 9.98
N ALA A 155 -11.08 -18.59 8.80
CA ALA A 155 -10.98 -19.32 7.55
C ALA A 155 -9.52 -19.70 7.23
N SER A 156 -8.58 -18.76 7.35
CA SER A 156 -7.17 -19.02 7.04
C SER A 156 -6.53 -20.04 7.97
N CYS A 157 -6.78 -19.93 9.29
CA CYS A 157 -6.27 -20.89 10.28
C CYS A 157 -6.89 -22.27 10.09
N SER A 158 -8.19 -22.34 9.77
CA SER A 158 -8.89 -23.61 9.52
C SER A 158 -8.32 -24.33 8.31
N VAL A 159 -8.08 -23.61 7.20
CA VAL A 159 -7.47 -24.19 5.99
C VAL A 159 -6.03 -24.62 6.27
N ALA A 160 -5.23 -23.79 6.94
CA ALA A 160 -3.83 -24.08 7.19
C ALA A 160 -3.62 -25.30 8.11
N VAL A 161 -4.38 -25.39 9.21
CA VAL A 161 -4.34 -26.53 10.13
C VAL A 161 -5.00 -27.77 9.51
N GLY A 162 -6.13 -27.57 8.81
CA GLY A 162 -6.85 -28.65 8.13
C GLY A 162 -6.01 -29.33 7.05
N LEU A 163 -5.34 -28.55 6.18
CA LEU A 163 -4.42 -29.13 5.18
C LEU A 163 -3.20 -29.80 5.83
N ASN A 164 -2.63 -29.23 6.89
CA ASN A 164 -1.48 -29.85 7.57
C ASN A 164 -1.86 -31.18 8.25
N ALA A 165 -3.12 -31.34 8.66
CA ALA A 165 -3.64 -32.60 9.20
C ALA A 165 -4.04 -33.62 8.11
N LEU A 166 -4.52 -33.16 6.95
CA LEU A 166 -5.00 -34.01 5.85
C LEU A 166 -3.90 -34.44 4.88
N VAL A 167 -2.88 -33.61 4.66
CA VAL A 167 -1.80 -33.93 3.73
C VAL A 167 -0.83 -34.89 4.44
N PRO A 168 -0.62 -36.12 3.93
CA PRO A 168 0.36 -37.03 4.50
C PRO A 168 1.75 -36.38 4.40
N ARG A 169 2.48 -36.39 5.51
CA ARG A 169 3.88 -35.95 5.55
C ARG A 169 4.69 -36.87 4.65
N LEU A 170 5.03 -36.39 3.45
CA LEU A 170 6.03 -36.99 2.57
C LEU A 170 7.43 -36.81 3.16
#